data_AF-A0AAW8KMG6-F1
#
_entry.id   AF-A0AAW8KMG6-F1
#
_cell.length_a   1.000
_cell.length_b   1.000
_cell.length_c   1.000
_cell.angle_alpha   90.00
_cell.angle_beta   90.00
_cell.angle_gamma   90.00
#
_symmetry.space_group_name_H-M   'P 1'
#
loop_
_entity.id
_entity.type
_entity.pdbx_description
1 polymer ?
#
loop_
_entity_poly.entity_id
_entity_poly.type
_entity_poly.pdbx_seq_one_letter_code
_entity_poly.pdbx_strand_id
1 'polypeptide(L)' 'ELKEYIESFGGKVTGSVTGKTNYLINNDTASTSSKNKKARELGIPILSEEEFLSLVKDKE' A
#
# COMPACT_ATOMS: atom_id res chain seq x y z
N GLU A 1 -10.69 -9.75 -2.95
CA GLU A 1 -11.33 -8.44 -3.18
C GLU A 1 -10.31 -7.31 -3.43
N LEU A 2 -9.66 -6.70 -2.43
CA LEU A 2 -8.71 -5.58 -2.69
C LEU A 2 -7.50 -5.99 -3.54
N LYS A 3 -6.88 -7.13 -3.22
CA LYS A 3 -5.72 -7.64 -3.97
C LYS A 3 -6.05 -7.89 -5.45
N GLU A 4 -7.23 -8.45 -5.72
CA GLU A 4 -7.70 -8.70 -7.09
C GLU A 4 -8.01 -7.41 -7.83
N TYR A 5 -8.60 -6.41 -7.15
CA TYR A 5 -8.80 -5.09 -7.72
C TYR A 5 -7.45 -4.47 -8.11
N ILE A 6 -6.47 -4.51 -7.20
CA ILE A 6 -5.11 -4.02 -7.47
C ILE A 6 -4.48 -4.74 -8.67
N GLU A 7 -4.57 -6.07 -8.72
CA GLU A 7 -4.04 -6.86 -9.83
C GLU A 7 -4.78 -6.59 -11.16
N SER A 8 -6.09 -6.33 -11.12
CA SER A 8 -6.90 -5.96 -12.29
C SER A 8 -6.52 -4.60 -12.87
N PHE A 9 -6.12 -3.66 -12.01
CA PHE A 9 -5.55 -2.36 -12.42
C PHE A 9 -4.05 -2.43 -12.79
N GLY A 10 -3.45 -3.62 -12.81
CA GLY A 10 -2.03 -3.83 -13.14
C GLY A 10 -1.06 -3.53 -11.98
N GLY A 11 -1.58 -3.26 -10.78
CA GLY A 11 -0.80 -3.13 -9.55
C GLY A 11 -0.42 -4.50 -8.98
N LYS A 12 0.72 -4.58 -8.28
CA LYS A 12 1.19 -5.81 -7.65
C LYS A 12 1.17 -5.69 -6.13
N VAL A 13 0.33 -6.49 -5.47
CA VAL A 13 0.35 -6.61 -4.00
C VAL A 13 1.42 -7.60 -3.58
N THR A 14 2.43 -7.12 -2.88
CA THR A 14 3.46 -7.97 -2.25
C THR A 14 3.38 -7.84 -0.74
N GLY A 15 3.33 -8.96 -0.02
CA GLY A 15 3.31 -8.96 1.46
C GLY A 15 4.61 -8.49 2.13
N SER A 16 5.63 -8.13 1.33
CA SER A 16 6.91 -7.59 1.77
C SER A 16 7.08 -6.16 1.28
N VAL A 17 7.51 -5.28 2.19
CA VAL A 17 8.03 -3.95 1.85
C VAL A 17 9.43 -4.13 1.30
N THR A 18 9.61 -3.79 0.03
CA THR A 18 10.91 -3.82 -0.66
C THR A 18 11.24 -2.42 -1.16
N GLY A 19 12.51 -2.14 -1.48
CA GLY A 19 12.91 -0.82 -2.01
C GLY A 19 12.28 -0.46 -3.36
N LYS A 20 11.54 -1.37 -4.00
CA LYS A 20 10.75 -1.12 -5.22
C LYS A 20 9.27 -0.82 -4.93
N THR A 21 8.86 -0.83 -3.66
CA THR A 21 7.48 -0.60 -3.26
C THR A 21 7.24 0.91 -3.18
N ASN A 22 6.33 1.43 -4.02
CA ASN A 22 5.98 2.86 -4.01
C ASN A 22 5.04 3.26 -2.86
N TYR A 23 4.14 2.36 -2.46
CA TYR A 23 3.15 2.62 -1.42
C TYR A 23 2.97 1.37 -0.56
N LEU A 24 2.89 1.55 0.77
CA LEU A 24 2.49 0.49 1.69
C LEU A 24 1.01 0.63 1.98
N ILE A 25 0.20 -0.35 1.56
CA ILE A 25 -1.22 -0.41 1.92
C ILE A 25 -1.34 -1.08 3.28
N ASN A 26 -1.86 -0.37 4.28
CA ASN A 26 -2.03 -0.87 5.63
C ASN A 26 -3.28 -0.27 6.28
N ASN A 27 -4.14 -1.11 6.85
CA ASN A 27 -5.37 -0.67 7.52
C ASN A 27 -5.09 0.13 8.82
N ASP A 28 -3.92 -0.05 9.42
CA ASP A 28 -3.52 0.69 10.63
C ASP A 28 -2.19 1.44 10.42
N THR A 29 -2.29 2.72 10.09
CA THR A 29 -1.16 3.63 9.83
C THR A 29 -0.36 3.97 11.10
N ALA A 30 -0.97 3.77 12.28
CA ALA A 30 -0.38 4.03 13.59
C ALA A 30 0.38 2.83 14.18
N SER A 31 0.11 1.60 13.71
CA SER A 31 0.75 0.41 14.22
C SER A 31 2.24 0.43 13.91
N THR A 32 3.07 0.37 14.95
CA THR A 32 4.53 0.16 14.92
C THR A 32 4.92 -1.23 14.40
N SER A 33 4.12 -1.83 13.52
CA SER A 33 4.47 -3.05 12.82
C SER A 33 5.79 -2.87 12.06
N SER A 34 6.59 -3.93 12.01
CA SER A 34 7.89 -3.96 11.33
C SER A 34 7.82 -3.49 9.87
N LYS A 35 6.64 -3.59 9.24
CA LYS A 35 6.34 -3.08 7.90
C LYS A 35 6.28 -1.55 7.85
N ASN A 36 5.61 -0.89 8.80
CA ASN A 36 5.53 0.58 8.88
C ASN A 36 6.90 1.19 9.20
N LYS A 37 7.68 0.54 10.09
CA LYS A 37 9.06 0.95 10.36
C LYS A 37 9.90 0.91 9.08
N LYS A 38 9.86 -0.21 8.36
CA LYS A 38 10.64 -0.37 7.12
C LYS A 38 10.16 0.55 6.00
N ALA A 39 8.86 0.78 5.87
CA ALA A 39 8.32 1.74 4.92
C ALA A 39 8.80 3.16 5.24
N ARG A 40 8.70 3.60 6.49
CA ARG A 40 9.25 4.90 6.93
C ARG A 40 10.76 5.01 6.70
N GLU A 41 11.53 3.98 7.01
CA GLU A 41 12.99 3.95 6.77
C GLU A 41 13.33 4.07 5.29
N LEU A 42 12.52 3.47 4.41
CA LEU A 42 12.69 3.54 2.96
C LEU A 42 12.05 4.79 2.32
N GLY A 43 11.37 5.64 3.11
CA GLY A 43 10.65 6.80 2.60
C GLY A 43 9.38 6.44 1.81
N ILE A 44 8.83 5.25 2.04
CA ILE A 44 7.63 4.75 1.37
C ILE A 44 6.38 5.28 2.10
N PRO A 45 5.51 6.04 1.42
CA PRO A 45 4.25 6.50 1.99
C PRO A 45 3.32 5.33 2.32
N ILE A 46 2.62 5.46 3.45
CA ILE A 46 1.67 4.47 3.96
C ILE A 46 0.27 4.96 3.63
N LEU A 47 -0.50 4.15 2.92
CA LEU A 47 -1.89 4.42 2.53
C LEU A 47 -2.80 3.40 3.23
N SER A 48 -4.00 3.81 3.61
CA SER A 48 -5.05 2.88 4.03
C SER A 48 -5.68 2.18 2.82
N GLU A 49 -6.37 1.05 3.04
CA GLU A 49 -7.09 0.35 1.97
C GLU A 49 -8.09 1.28 1.27
N GLU A 50 -8.76 2.12 2.04
CA GLU A 50 -9.71 3.15 1.60
C GLU A 50 -9.06 4.27 0.80
N GLU A 51 -7.92 4.81 1.24
CA GLU A 51 -7.14 5.82 0.50
C GLU A 51 -6.65 5.25 -0.84
N PHE A 52 -6.18 4.01 -0.83
CA PHE A 52 -5.78 3.32 -2.04
C PHE A 52 -6.98 3.11 -2.98
N LEU A 53 -8.13 2.67 -2.47
CA LEU A 53 -9.34 2.50 -3.27
C LEU A 53 -9.80 3.83 -3.88
N SER A 54 -9.71 4.92 -3.12
CA SER A 54 -10.06 6.27 -3.55
C SER A 54 -9.15 6.74 -4.69
N LEU A 55 -7.83 6.56 -4.56
CA LEU A 55 -6.86 6.87 -5.62
C LEU A 55 -7.09 6.09 -6.92
N VAL A 56 -7.54 4.84 -6.82
CA VAL A 56 -7.82 4.02 -8.00
C VAL A 56 -9.16 4.41 -8.64
N LYS A 57 -10.19 4.72 -7.82
CA LYS A 57 -11.50 5.17 -8.31
C LYS A 57 -11.48 6.57 -8.92
N ASP A 58 -10.65 7.47 -8.43
CA ASP A 58 -10.57 8.86 -8.92
C ASP A 58 -9.88 8.96 -10.30
N LYS A 59 -9.22 7.88 -10.76
CA LYS A 59 -8.59 7.79 -12.08
C LYS A 59 -9.51 7.29 -13.20
N GLU A 60 -10.81 7.18 -12.95
CA GLU A 60 -11.81 6.81 -13.96
C GLU A 60 -12.19 7.97 -14.88
#